data_AF-A0A8H4KBR3-F1
#
_entry.id   AF-A0A8H4KBR3-F1
#
_cell.length_a   1.000
_cell.length_b   1.000
_cell.length_c   1.000
_cell.angle_alpha   90.00
_cell.angle_beta   90.00
_cell.angle_gamma   90.00
#
_symmetry.space_group_name_H-M   'P 1'
#
loop_
_entity.id
_entity.type
_entity.pdbx_description
1 polymer ?
#
loop_
_entity_poly.entity_id
_entity_poly.type
_entity_poly.pdbx_seq_one_letter_code
_entity_poly.pdbx_strand_id
1 'polypeptide(L)'
;MTPKVINLPAQATSDLHVDLAHESEVETTGKLPIPIVQHDGSSEPYHDPELVYNKDHISSDPSDERSNRVDDSVPRHWTWGYDKLKKLLSEAKGAASNEVVKFVTKHLAGTKLIFVVSKTRTGKTSILSELTGLESLQPGTTLKTGIIDDEQYLFIDTAGFGDPGQDDIETFRDSVSSLISFGPFVQVVGVLFVIGNPGTRLDQQDAKTLRWLQCFCGPDFYRNITFVTSFWDSYNERSFKQAYARMDSLREDANFAHLLDPSSSERRYHGAYLYHHGVTGGNLMPESYPGLDIEENRAERQEELKNLIRRRYAELKYKPVKLQFMKEVENKVDFVDTEAAKVLRAPAVGTTVSIVKGKCVVEAVAGSSEAPPFQFEPRPKVPQTSWTQTILEWWEIAVRAAKIYKDARMAEAAKEVSGIKRLWQGVSTWWKG
;
A
#
# COMPACT_ATOMS: atom_id res chain seq x y z
N MET A 1 -50.42 -7.98 -30.47
CA MET A 1 -49.98 -6.84 -29.65
C MET A 1 -48.48 -6.70 -29.80
N THR A 2 -48.07 -5.78 -30.68
CA THR A 2 -46.67 -5.46 -31.03
C THR A 2 -46.24 -4.20 -30.29
N PRO A 3 -44.97 -4.08 -29.85
CA PRO A 3 -44.53 -2.93 -29.10
C PRO A 3 -44.28 -1.72 -30.02
N LYS A 4 -44.71 -0.55 -29.55
CA LYS A 4 -44.48 0.76 -30.18
C LYS A 4 -43.00 1.14 -30.06
N VAL A 5 -42.36 1.35 -31.21
CA VAL A 5 -41.05 2.01 -31.32
C VAL A 5 -41.26 3.52 -31.22
N ILE A 6 -40.56 4.17 -30.29
CA ILE A 6 -40.54 5.63 -30.13
C ILE A 6 -39.26 6.12 -30.82
N ASN A 7 -39.41 6.88 -31.91
CA ASN A 7 -38.31 7.57 -32.58
C ASN A 7 -37.95 8.85 -31.81
N LEU A 8 -36.67 9.02 -31.49
CA LEU A 8 -36.09 10.28 -31.03
C LEU A 8 -35.51 11.06 -32.22
N PRO A 9 -35.59 12.40 -32.24
CA PRO A 9 -35.07 13.22 -33.33
C PRO A 9 -33.54 13.33 -33.29
N ALA A 10 -32.94 13.29 -34.48
CA ALA A 10 -31.53 13.52 -34.73
C ALA A 10 -31.11 14.94 -34.28
N GLN A 11 -30.09 15.03 -33.43
CA GLN A 11 -29.43 16.29 -33.10
C GLN A 11 -28.44 16.67 -34.20
N ALA A 12 -28.52 17.95 -34.59
CA ALA A 12 -27.69 18.58 -35.60
C ALA A 12 -26.23 18.68 -35.13
N THR A 13 -25.32 18.31 -36.02
CA THR A 13 -23.89 18.56 -35.90
C THR A 13 -23.62 20.05 -36.15
N SER A 14 -23.17 20.76 -35.13
CA SER A 14 -22.62 22.11 -35.27
C SER A 14 -21.12 22.00 -35.59
N ASP A 15 -20.76 22.45 -36.80
CA ASP A 15 -19.39 22.64 -37.24
C ASP A 15 -18.67 23.67 -36.37
N LEU A 16 -17.58 23.25 -35.74
CA LEU A 16 -16.63 24.12 -35.05
C LEU A 16 -15.48 24.43 -36.02
N HIS A 17 -15.54 25.63 -36.60
CA HIS A 17 -14.43 26.26 -37.31
C HIS A 17 -13.32 26.59 -36.30
N VAL A 18 -12.13 26.03 -36.51
CA VAL A 18 -10.92 26.41 -35.79
C VAL A 18 -10.12 27.33 -36.70
N ASP A 19 -10.09 28.61 -36.36
CA ASP A 19 -9.22 29.61 -36.96
C ASP A 19 -7.76 29.29 -36.64
N LEU A 20 -6.99 28.97 -37.69
CA LEU A 20 -5.53 28.87 -37.64
C LEU A 20 -4.95 30.28 -37.71
N ALA A 21 -4.51 30.79 -36.55
CA ALA A 21 -3.71 32.00 -36.48
C ALA A 21 -2.28 31.71 -36.99
N HIS A 22 -1.87 32.51 -37.98
CA HIS A 22 -0.50 32.63 -38.47
C HIS A 22 0.43 33.09 -37.33
N GLU A 23 1.42 32.27 -36.98
CA GLU A 23 2.60 32.73 -36.25
C GLU A 23 3.71 33.08 -37.24
N SER A 24 4.13 34.34 -37.17
CA SER A 24 5.21 34.95 -37.91
C SER A 24 6.58 34.51 -37.38
N GLU A 25 7.45 34.11 -38.30
CA GLU A 25 8.88 33.90 -38.07
C GLU A 25 9.55 35.19 -37.58
N VAL A 26 10.23 35.10 -36.43
CA VAL A 26 11.22 36.09 -35.99
C VAL A 26 12.56 35.38 -35.85
N GLU A 27 13.41 35.56 -36.87
CA GLU A 27 14.84 35.28 -36.81
C GLU A 27 15.49 36.09 -35.68
N THR A 28 16.11 35.41 -34.72
CA THR A 28 17.12 36.01 -33.86
C THR A 28 18.37 35.13 -33.83
N THR A 29 19.34 35.56 -34.62
CA THR A 29 20.73 35.10 -34.58
C THR A 29 21.41 35.59 -33.30
N GLY A 30 21.87 34.68 -32.45
CA GLY A 30 22.65 35.01 -31.26
C GLY A 30 23.28 33.77 -30.62
N LYS A 31 24.33 33.24 -31.25
CA LYS A 31 25.16 32.15 -30.69
C LYS A 31 26.02 32.68 -29.56
N LEU A 32 25.90 32.07 -28.37
CA LEU A 32 26.94 32.04 -27.34
C LEU A 32 27.26 30.57 -26.99
N PRO A 33 28.52 30.22 -26.71
CA PRO A 33 28.95 28.84 -26.55
C PRO A 33 28.57 28.31 -25.15
N ILE A 34 27.83 27.21 -25.12
CA ILE A 34 27.58 26.42 -23.91
C ILE A 34 28.77 25.44 -23.75
N PRO A 35 29.42 25.37 -22.59
CA PRO A 35 30.49 24.40 -22.36
C PRO A 35 29.92 22.99 -22.27
N ILE A 36 30.45 22.10 -23.10
CA ILE A 36 30.20 20.66 -23.03
C ILE A 36 30.89 20.13 -21.76
N VAL A 37 30.11 19.89 -20.71
CA VAL A 37 30.55 19.09 -19.57
C VAL A 37 30.39 17.63 -19.97
N GLN A 38 31.52 16.98 -20.25
CA GLN A 38 31.57 15.52 -20.36
C GLN A 38 31.33 14.93 -18.97
N HIS A 39 30.15 14.36 -18.76
CA HIS A 39 29.90 13.48 -17.63
C HIS A 39 30.53 12.12 -17.96
N ASP A 40 31.60 11.80 -17.25
CA ASP A 40 32.24 10.48 -17.28
C ASP A 40 31.27 9.46 -16.69
N GLY A 41 30.66 8.66 -17.56
CA GLY A 41 29.74 7.60 -17.21
C GLY A 41 30.49 6.40 -16.66
N SER A 42 30.72 6.38 -15.35
CA SER A 42 30.99 5.16 -14.60
C SER A 42 29.93 4.98 -13.52
N SER A 43 28.76 4.52 -13.94
CA SER A 43 27.79 3.91 -13.04
C SER A 43 28.34 2.54 -12.62
N GLU A 44 28.99 2.48 -11.45
CA GLU A 44 29.29 1.20 -10.81
C GLU A 44 27.97 0.44 -10.54
N PRO A 45 27.89 -0.86 -10.87
CA PRO A 45 26.73 -1.67 -10.52
C PRO A 45 26.62 -1.79 -8.99
N TYR A 46 25.41 -1.57 -8.50
CA TYR A 46 25.05 -1.76 -7.09
C TYR A 46 25.22 -3.25 -6.73
N HIS A 47 26.34 -3.58 -6.08
CA HIS A 47 26.61 -4.93 -5.57
C HIS A 47 25.79 -5.17 -4.29
N ASP A 48 24.86 -6.12 -4.36
CA ASP A 48 24.19 -6.72 -3.20
C ASP A 48 25.25 -7.50 -2.38
N PRO A 49 25.48 -7.21 -1.09
CA PRO A 49 26.49 -7.93 -0.32
C PRO A 49 26.04 -9.38 -0.07
N GLU A 50 26.73 -10.33 -0.71
CA GLU A 50 26.65 -11.76 -0.40
C GLU A 50 26.91 -11.99 1.09
N LEU A 51 25.86 -12.41 1.81
CA LEU A 51 25.96 -12.87 3.19
C LEU A 51 26.49 -14.31 3.20
N VAL A 52 27.77 -14.45 3.60
CA VAL A 52 28.42 -15.73 3.89
C VAL A 52 27.68 -16.44 5.03
N TYR A 53 26.97 -17.51 4.68
CA TYR A 53 26.26 -18.36 5.64
C TYR A 53 27.23 -19.40 6.21
N ASN A 54 27.66 -19.20 7.46
CA ASN A 54 28.45 -20.19 8.19
C ASN A 54 27.52 -21.32 8.66
N LYS A 55 27.76 -22.53 8.14
CA LYS A 55 26.92 -23.70 8.34
C LYS A 55 27.72 -24.76 9.07
N ASP A 56 27.78 -24.70 10.40
CA ASP A 56 28.26 -25.83 11.21
C ASP A 56 27.56 -25.87 12.57
N HIS A 57 27.21 -27.10 12.97
CA HIS A 57 26.59 -27.57 14.22
C HIS A 57 25.06 -27.56 14.35
N ILE A 58 24.43 -28.64 13.86
CA ILE A 58 23.24 -29.23 14.50
C ILE A 58 23.45 -30.75 14.62
N SER A 59 23.69 -31.18 15.86
CA SER A 59 23.43 -32.54 16.34
C SER A 59 22.07 -32.48 17.03
N SER A 60 21.12 -33.36 16.66
CA SER A 60 19.86 -33.47 17.40
C SER A 60 19.36 -34.91 17.47
N ASP A 61 19.34 -35.35 18.71
CA ASP A 61 18.67 -36.49 19.35
C ASP A 61 17.13 -36.49 19.07
N PRO A 62 16.48 -37.65 18.82
CA PRO A 62 15.07 -37.69 18.47
C PRO A 62 14.20 -38.17 19.64
N SER A 63 13.84 -37.25 20.55
CA SER A 63 12.65 -37.43 21.40
C SER A 63 12.27 -36.11 22.07
N ASP A 64 11.45 -35.29 21.41
CA ASP A 64 10.76 -34.21 22.12
C ASP A 64 9.39 -33.96 21.48
N GLU A 65 8.36 -34.57 22.07
CA GLU A 65 6.94 -34.24 21.87
C GLU A 65 6.67 -32.83 22.40
N ARG A 66 7.16 -31.79 21.71
CA ARG A 66 6.77 -30.41 21.95
C ARG A 66 5.48 -30.12 21.22
N SER A 67 4.36 -30.35 21.91
CA SER A 67 3.12 -29.67 21.59
C SER A 67 3.40 -28.16 21.53
N ASN A 68 3.16 -27.54 20.37
CA ASN A 68 3.22 -26.11 20.13
C ASN A 68 2.38 -25.34 21.16
N ARG A 69 2.97 -25.01 22.32
CA ARG A 69 2.52 -23.90 23.13
C ARG A 69 2.79 -22.66 22.29
N VAL A 70 1.74 -22.18 21.61
CA VAL A 70 1.71 -20.82 21.10
C VAL A 70 2.06 -19.95 22.29
N ASP A 71 3.26 -19.39 22.28
CA ASP A 71 3.73 -18.52 23.32
C ASP A 71 2.76 -17.32 23.38
N ASP A 72 1.98 -17.22 24.45
CA ASP A 72 1.04 -16.12 24.70
C ASP A 72 1.77 -14.76 24.83
N SER A 73 3.10 -14.75 24.68
CA SER A 73 3.97 -13.58 24.68
C SER A 73 3.89 -12.70 23.43
N VAL A 74 2.94 -12.91 22.51
CA VAL A 74 2.78 -12.08 21.30
C VAL A 74 2.87 -10.60 21.72
N PRO A 75 3.96 -9.89 21.37
CA PRO A 75 4.20 -8.57 21.91
C PRO A 75 3.05 -7.66 21.50
N ARG A 76 2.24 -7.25 22.48
CA ARG A 76 1.18 -6.26 22.31
C ARG A 76 1.83 -4.91 22.08
N HIS A 77 2.27 -4.69 20.85
CA HIS A 77 3.09 -3.55 20.47
C HIS A 77 2.27 -2.26 20.45
N TRP A 78 0.92 -2.32 20.39
CA TRP A 78 0.04 -1.15 20.36
C TRP A 78 -1.06 -1.19 21.43
N THR A 79 -0.66 -0.93 22.68
CA THR A 79 -1.54 -0.97 23.87
C THR A 79 -2.68 0.06 23.79
N TRP A 80 -2.39 1.28 23.31
CA TRP A 80 -3.40 2.34 23.16
C TRP A 80 -4.56 1.90 22.27
N GLY A 81 -4.25 1.30 21.11
CA GLY A 81 -5.27 0.83 20.17
C GLY A 81 -6.12 -0.29 20.78
N TYR A 82 -5.50 -1.20 21.53
CA TYR A 82 -6.20 -2.27 22.23
C TYR A 82 -7.15 -1.72 23.31
N ASP A 83 -6.69 -0.78 24.14
CA ASP A 83 -7.51 -0.19 25.19
C ASP A 83 -8.67 0.62 24.60
N LYS A 84 -8.43 1.35 23.50
CA LYS A 84 -9.46 2.06 22.75
C LYS A 84 -10.49 1.10 22.17
N LEU A 85 -10.05 0.04 21.49
CA LEU A 85 -10.93 -0.99 20.94
C LEU A 85 -11.75 -1.65 22.05
N LYS A 86 -11.12 -2.07 23.15
CA LYS A 86 -11.80 -2.70 24.30
C LYS A 86 -12.85 -1.78 24.91
N LYS A 87 -12.52 -0.50 25.09
CA LYS A 87 -13.46 0.52 25.57
C LYS A 87 -14.67 0.61 24.63
N LEU A 88 -14.44 0.76 23.33
CA LEU A 88 -15.51 0.87 22.33
C LEU A 88 -16.39 -0.38 22.26
N LEU A 89 -15.78 -1.57 22.30
CA LEU A 89 -16.51 -2.84 22.31
C LEU A 89 -17.35 -3.02 23.59
N SER A 90 -16.86 -2.52 24.73
CA SER A 90 -17.61 -2.52 26.00
C SER A 90 -18.79 -1.53 25.99
N GLU A 91 -18.59 -0.34 25.40
CA GLU A 91 -19.62 0.71 25.27
C GLU A 91 -20.71 0.30 24.28
N ALA A 92 -20.37 -0.45 23.24
CA ALA A 92 -21.29 -0.99 22.25
C ALA A 92 -22.21 -2.13 22.75
N LYS A 93 -22.31 -2.33 24.08
CA LYS A 93 -23.28 -3.22 24.75
C LYS A 93 -23.24 -4.69 24.31
N GLY A 94 -22.07 -5.32 24.34
CA GLY A 94 -21.96 -6.79 24.22
C GLY A 94 -21.64 -7.33 22.82
N ALA A 95 -21.31 -6.47 21.87
CA ALA A 95 -20.96 -6.86 20.49
C ALA A 95 -19.71 -7.77 20.39
N ALA A 96 -18.83 -7.77 21.39
CA ALA A 96 -17.71 -8.69 21.47
C ALA A 96 -17.56 -9.25 22.87
N SER A 97 -17.89 -10.53 23.03
CA SER A 97 -17.54 -11.24 24.26
C SER A 97 -16.01 -11.40 24.35
N ASN A 98 -15.48 -11.62 25.56
CA ASN A 98 -14.05 -11.88 25.74
C ASN A 98 -13.58 -13.08 24.89
N GLU A 99 -14.46 -14.03 24.63
CA GLU A 99 -14.25 -15.20 23.79
C GLU A 99 -14.06 -14.81 22.32
N VAL A 100 -14.83 -13.84 21.80
CA VAL A 100 -14.64 -13.32 20.44
C VAL A 100 -13.29 -12.61 20.33
N VAL A 101 -12.91 -11.79 21.32
CA VAL A 101 -11.60 -11.12 21.32
C VAL A 101 -10.46 -12.14 21.37
N LYS A 102 -10.57 -13.17 22.22
CA LYS A 102 -9.60 -14.29 22.27
C LYS A 102 -9.55 -15.04 20.95
N PHE A 103 -10.70 -15.29 20.33
CA PHE A 103 -10.79 -15.93 19.02
C PHE A 103 -10.05 -15.13 17.94
N VAL A 104 -10.34 -13.83 17.82
CA VAL A 104 -9.66 -12.93 16.87
C VAL A 104 -8.17 -12.90 17.15
N THR A 105 -7.76 -12.74 18.41
CA THR A 105 -6.35 -12.74 18.82
C THR A 105 -5.64 -14.03 18.38
N LYS A 106 -6.24 -15.19 18.67
CA LYS A 106 -5.64 -16.50 18.34
C LYS A 106 -5.45 -16.70 16.83
N HIS A 107 -6.41 -16.25 16.03
CA HIS A 107 -6.43 -16.53 14.59
C HIS A 107 -5.83 -15.42 13.72
N LEU A 108 -5.61 -14.22 14.28
CA LEU A 108 -4.84 -13.15 13.63
C LEU A 108 -3.43 -12.98 14.19
N ALA A 109 -3.04 -13.73 15.23
CA ALA A 109 -1.68 -13.69 15.75
C ALA A 109 -0.67 -14.04 14.64
N GLY A 110 0.35 -13.18 14.50
CA GLY A 110 1.40 -13.31 13.47
C GLY A 110 0.96 -12.85 12.08
N THR A 111 -0.30 -12.46 11.88
CA THR A 111 -0.77 -11.93 10.61
C THR A 111 -0.13 -10.57 10.32
N LYS A 112 0.29 -10.38 9.07
CA LYS A 112 0.90 -9.15 8.56
C LYS A 112 -0.15 -8.29 7.88
N LEU A 113 -0.10 -6.98 8.09
CA LEU A 113 -1.03 -6.00 7.55
C LEU A 113 -0.29 -5.06 6.60
N ILE A 114 -0.82 -4.92 5.39
CA ILE A 114 -0.31 -4.03 4.36
C ILE A 114 -1.45 -3.11 3.93
N PHE A 115 -1.25 -1.79 4.01
CA PHE A 115 -2.18 -0.85 3.41
C PHE A 115 -1.94 -0.76 1.91
N VAL A 116 -3.01 -0.69 1.12
CA VAL A 116 -2.93 -0.44 -0.31
C VAL A 116 -3.66 0.86 -0.60
N VAL A 117 -2.87 1.90 -0.88
CA VAL A 117 -3.34 3.28 -1.00
C VAL A 117 -3.09 3.77 -2.42
N SER A 118 -4.03 4.55 -2.96
CA SER A 118 -3.87 5.19 -4.26
C SER A 118 -4.94 6.24 -4.49
N LYS A 119 -4.89 6.92 -5.62
CA LYS A 119 -6.06 7.58 -6.22
C LYS A 119 -7.05 6.53 -6.76
N THR A 120 -8.27 6.95 -7.07
CA THR A 120 -9.24 6.10 -7.78
C THR A 120 -8.71 5.68 -9.16
N ARG A 121 -9.13 4.49 -9.62
CA ARG A 121 -8.84 3.95 -10.97
C ARG A 121 -7.36 3.74 -11.32
N THR A 122 -6.50 3.51 -10.32
CA THR A 122 -5.07 3.20 -10.53
C THR A 122 -4.76 1.70 -10.62
N GLY A 123 -5.77 0.83 -10.73
CA GLY A 123 -5.55 -0.63 -10.80
C GLY A 123 -5.35 -1.35 -9.46
N LYS A 124 -5.56 -0.66 -8.32
CA LYS A 124 -5.46 -1.24 -6.97
C LYS A 124 -6.25 -2.55 -6.78
N THR A 125 -7.52 -2.57 -7.16
CA THR A 125 -8.37 -3.77 -7.02
C THR A 125 -7.90 -4.91 -7.94
N SER A 126 -7.33 -4.59 -9.12
CA SER A 126 -6.73 -5.59 -10.02
C SER A 126 -5.51 -6.24 -9.38
N ILE A 127 -4.57 -5.42 -8.90
CA ILE A 127 -3.37 -5.89 -8.18
C ILE A 127 -3.74 -6.78 -7.00
N LEU A 128 -4.75 -6.39 -6.23
CA LEU A 128 -5.23 -7.19 -5.09
C LEU A 128 -5.89 -8.50 -5.53
N SER A 129 -6.64 -8.49 -6.63
CA SER A 129 -7.25 -9.70 -7.21
C SER A 129 -6.17 -10.68 -7.68
N GLU A 130 -5.17 -10.18 -8.40
CA GLU A 130 -4.02 -10.97 -8.85
C GLU A 130 -3.23 -11.54 -7.66
N LEU A 131 -2.88 -10.69 -6.68
CA LEU A 131 -2.11 -11.09 -5.50
C LEU A 131 -2.82 -12.17 -4.68
N THR A 132 -4.14 -12.05 -4.50
CA THR A 132 -4.93 -12.98 -3.68
C THR A 132 -5.52 -14.17 -4.45
N GLY A 133 -5.54 -14.11 -5.79
CA GLY A 133 -6.18 -15.11 -6.63
C GLY A 133 -7.72 -15.07 -6.60
N LEU A 134 -8.33 -13.97 -6.12
CA LEU A 134 -9.78 -13.84 -5.99
C LEU A 134 -10.36 -13.04 -7.17
N GLU A 135 -11.04 -13.71 -8.10
CA GLU A 135 -11.52 -13.15 -9.38
C GLU A 135 -12.69 -12.17 -9.29
N SER A 136 -13.35 -12.06 -8.14
CA SER A 136 -14.61 -11.29 -8.00
C SER A 136 -14.55 -10.33 -6.83
N LEU A 137 -13.52 -9.49 -6.81
CA LEU A 137 -13.43 -8.42 -5.83
C LEU A 137 -14.45 -7.34 -6.17
N GLN A 138 -15.55 -7.27 -5.41
CA GLN A 138 -16.45 -6.12 -5.52
C GLN A 138 -15.67 -4.86 -5.15
N PRO A 139 -15.67 -3.82 -6.02
CA PRO A 139 -15.13 -2.52 -5.69
C PRO A 139 -15.70 -2.03 -4.36
N GLY A 140 -14.85 -1.55 -3.47
CA GLY A 140 -15.25 -1.10 -2.13
C GLY A 140 -15.26 -2.17 -1.04
N THR A 141 -14.87 -3.43 -1.34
CA THR A 141 -14.56 -4.38 -0.25
C THR A 141 -13.18 -4.05 0.34
N THR A 142 -13.17 -3.43 1.51
CA THR A 142 -12.01 -2.77 2.12
C THR A 142 -10.91 -3.72 2.65
N LEU A 143 -11.18 -5.03 2.79
CA LEU A 143 -10.20 -6.01 3.25
C LEU A 143 -10.05 -7.18 2.28
N LYS A 144 -8.81 -7.56 1.99
CA LYS A 144 -8.45 -8.83 1.33
C LYS A 144 -7.53 -9.65 2.22
N THR A 145 -7.71 -10.97 2.18
CA THR A 145 -6.88 -11.94 2.91
C THR A 145 -6.08 -12.76 1.92
N GLY A 146 -4.81 -13.03 2.22
CA GLY A 146 -3.95 -13.89 1.42
C GLY A 146 -3.06 -14.75 2.30
N ILE A 147 -2.69 -15.94 1.80
CA ILE A 147 -1.64 -16.78 2.36
C ILE A 147 -0.52 -16.83 1.32
N ILE A 148 0.68 -16.42 1.70
CA ILE A 148 1.88 -16.40 0.86
C ILE A 148 2.98 -17.08 1.66
N ASP A 149 3.49 -18.22 1.16
CA ASP A 149 4.49 -19.06 1.82
C ASP A 149 4.16 -19.36 3.29
N ASP A 150 2.94 -19.87 3.53
CA ASP A 150 2.41 -20.21 4.86
C ASP A 150 2.25 -19.02 5.83
N GLU A 151 2.51 -17.80 5.38
CA GLU A 151 2.29 -16.57 6.16
C GLU A 151 0.97 -15.90 5.79
N GLN A 152 0.31 -15.32 6.80
CA GLN A 152 -1.00 -14.69 6.66
C GLN A 152 -0.85 -13.19 6.42
N TYR A 153 -1.52 -12.69 5.38
CA TYR A 153 -1.49 -11.29 4.97
C TYR A 153 -2.88 -10.69 4.86
N LEU A 154 -3.08 -9.56 5.52
CA LEU A 154 -4.23 -8.69 5.33
C LEU A 154 -3.82 -7.51 4.46
N PHE A 155 -4.61 -7.25 3.43
CA PHE A 155 -4.46 -6.09 2.55
C PHE A 155 -5.66 -5.17 2.75
N ILE A 156 -5.41 -3.95 3.21
CA ILE A 156 -6.45 -2.92 3.38
C ILE A 156 -6.54 -2.14 2.08
N ASP A 157 -7.61 -2.40 1.33
CA ASP A 157 -7.95 -1.70 0.09
C ASP A 157 -8.60 -0.36 0.47
N THR A 158 -7.84 0.74 0.48
CA THR A 158 -8.40 2.03 0.87
C THR A 158 -9.22 2.64 -0.26
N ALA A 159 -10.22 3.45 0.06
CA ALA A 159 -10.80 4.34 -0.95
C ALA A 159 -9.72 5.23 -1.59
N GLY A 160 -10.01 5.74 -2.78
CA GLY A 160 -9.07 6.61 -3.49
C GLY A 160 -9.04 7.99 -2.85
N PHE A 161 -7.86 8.49 -2.48
CA PHE A 161 -7.72 9.90 -2.11
C PHE A 161 -8.01 10.79 -3.32
N GLY A 162 -8.66 11.93 -3.09
CA GLY A 162 -9.10 12.85 -4.14
C GLY A 162 -10.29 12.35 -4.97
N ASP A 163 -11.05 11.34 -4.49
CA ASP A 163 -12.34 10.97 -5.10
C ASP A 163 -13.34 12.12 -4.92
N PRO A 164 -13.93 12.68 -5.99
CA PRO A 164 -14.93 13.75 -5.88
C PRO A 164 -16.15 13.38 -5.02
N GLY A 165 -16.44 12.08 -4.85
CA GLY A 165 -17.56 11.59 -4.04
C GLY A 165 -17.24 11.38 -2.56
N GLN A 166 -15.98 11.54 -2.13
CA GLN A 166 -15.54 11.18 -0.79
C GLN A 166 -14.59 12.21 -0.18
N ASP A 167 -14.80 12.56 1.08
CA ASP A 167 -13.88 13.42 1.83
C ASP A 167 -12.61 12.63 2.20
N ASP A 168 -11.44 13.18 1.86
CA ASP A 168 -10.13 12.60 2.19
C ASP A 168 -9.98 12.33 3.70
N ILE A 169 -10.56 13.19 4.55
CA ILE A 169 -10.53 13.01 6.01
C ILE A 169 -11.37 11.80 6.43
N GLU A 170 -12.48 11.51 5.76
CA GLU A 170 -13.28 10.31 6.00
C GLU A 170 -12.54 9.05 5.51
N THR A 171 -11.88 9.11 4.34
CA THR A 171 -10.99 8.02 3.88
C THR A 171 -9.86 7.75 4.87
N PHE A 172 -9.27 8.81 5.43
CA PHE A 172 -8.25 8.68 6.47
C PHE A 172 -8.82 8.10 7.78
N ARG A 173 -10.00 8.57 8.21
CA ARG A 173 -10.71 8.03 9.38
C ARG A 173 -11.01 6.54 9.24
N ASP A 174 -11.46 6.12 8.07
CA ASP A 174 -11.70 4.71 7.76
C ASP A 174 -10.41 3.88 7.87
N SER A 175 -9.33 4.37 7.26
CA SER A 175 -8.00 3.76 7.36
C SER A 175 -7.54 3.60 8.81
N VAL A 176 -7.74 4.63 9.65
CA VAL A 176 -7.40 4.56 11.08
C VAL A 176 -8.33 3.64 11.86
N SER A 177 -9.62 3.59 11.51
CA SER A 177 -10.58 2.69 12.15
C SER A 177 -10.23 1.23 11.89
N SER A 178 -9.75 0.93 10.68
CA SER A 178 -9.17 -0.37 10.35
C SER A 178 -7.94 -0.66 11.22
N LEU A 179 -7.06 0.33 11.38
CA LEU A 179 -5.86 0.19 12.19
C LEU A 179 -6.23 -0.11 13.64
N ILE A 180 -7.15 0.64 14.26
CA ILE A 180 -7.64 0.40 15.64
C ILE A 180 -8.20 -1.00 15.80
N SER A 181 -8.93 -1.50 14.81
CA SER A 181 -9.60 -2.80 14.85
C SER A 181 -8.62 -3.98 14.69
N PHE A 182 -7.58 -3.82 13.87
CA PHE A 182 -6.62 -4.87 13.57
C PHE A 182 -5.31 -4.79 14.35
N GLY A 183 -4.78 -3.58 14.51
CA GLY A 183 -3.44 -3.30 15.04
C GLY A 183 -3.10 -3.94 16.40
N PRO A 184 -4.07 -4.23 17.29
CA PRO A 184 -3.77 -5.01 18.49
C PRO A 184 -3.40 -6.49 18.24
N PHE A 185 -3.76 -7.04 17.09
CA PHE A 185 -3.66 -8.46 16.76
C PHE A 185 -2.70 -8.74 15.61
N VAL A 186 -2.45 -7.76 14.75
CA VAL A 186 -1.63 -7.90 13.54
C VAL A 186 -0.45 -6.95 13.57
N GLN A 187 0.56 -7.21 12.73
CA GLN A 187 1.69 -6.31 12.55
C GLN A 187 1.54 -5.52 11.25
N VAL A 188 1.57 -4.19 11.31
CA VAL A 188 1.69 -3.36 10.10
C VAL A 188 3.10 -3.53 9.54
N VAL A 189 3.22 -4.16 8.37
CA VAL A 189 4.53 -4.44 7.73
C VAL A 189 4.80 -3.58 6.51
N GLY A 190 3.78 -2.94 5.93
CA GLY A 190 4.02 -2.11 4.75
C GLY A 190 2.84 -1.27 4.27
N VAL A 191 3.16 -0.42 3.30
CA VAL A 191 2.19 0.30 2.47
C VAL A 191 2.56 0.10 1.00
N LEU A 192 1.60 -0.33 0.18
CA LEU A 192 1.68 -0.28 -1.27
C LEU A 192 1.00 1.00 -1.74
N PHE A 193 1.76 1.94 -2.29
CA PHE A 193 1.22 3.15 -2.90
C PHE A 193 1.12 2.93 -4.41
N VAL A 194 -0.09 2.68 -4.91
CA VAL A 194 -0.31 2.37 -6.32
C VAL A 194 -0.45 3.64 -7.14
N ILE A 195 0.51 3.85 -8.03
CA ILE A 195 0.48 4.88 -9.06
C ILE A 195 -0.13 4.24 -10.30
N GLY A 196 -1.13 4.92 -10.85
CA GLY A 196 -1.82 4.51 -12.08
C GLY A 196 -0.91 4.66 -13.30
N ASN A 197 -1.45 5.22 -14.38
CA ASN A 197 -0.71 5.51 -15.61
C ASN A 197 0.54 6.38 -15.31
N PRO A 198 1.76 5.82 -15.33
CA PRO A 198 2.99 6.58 -15.03
C PRO A 198 3.30 7.65 -16.08
N GLY A 199 2.62 7.61 -17.24
CA GLY A 199 2.74 8.62 -18.27
C GLY A 199 2.18 9.99 -17.88
N THR A 200 1.44 10.14 -16.77
CA THR A 200 0.94 11.44 -16.33
C THR A 200 1.83 12.05 -15.26
N ARG A 201 2.04 13.37 -15.31
CA ARG A 201 2.65 14.11 -14.19
C ARG A 201 1.79 13.89 -12.94
N LEU A 202 2.44 13.81 -11.78
CA LEU A 202 1.73 13.84 -10.50
C LEU A 202 0.87 15.09 -10.44
N ASP A 203 -0.42 14.91 -10.21
CA ASP A 203 -1.32 16.03 -10.03
C ASP A 203 -1.26 16.55 -8.58
N GLN A 204 -2.02 17.62 -8.30
CA GLN A 204 -2.07 18.20 -6.96
C GLN A 204 -2.60 17.23 -5.89
N GLN A 205 -3.49 16.30 -6.27
CA GLN A 205 -4.04 15.30 -5.37
C GLN A 205 -3.03 14.19 -5.10
N ASP A 206 -2.26 13.77 -6.10
CA ASP A 206 -1.16 12.83 -5.92
C ASP A 206 -0.12 13.42 -4.96
N ALA A 207 0.29 14.67 -5.17
CA ALA A 207 1.22 15.37 -4.28
C ALA A 207 0.68 15.51 -2.83
N LYS A 208 -0.63 15.78 -2.67
CA LYS A 208 -1.29 15.81 -1.35
C LYS A 208 -1.28 14.44 -0.68
N THR A 209 -1.56 13.38 -1.43
CA THR A 209 -1.58 12.01 -0.92
C THR A 209 -0.17 11.52 -0.57
N LEU A 210 0.85 11.89 -1.34
CA LEU A 210 2.26 11.61 -1.02
C LEU A 210 2.69 12.29 0.28
N ARG A 211 2.32 13.56 0.48
CA ARG A 211 2.57 14.27 1.75
C ARG A 211 1.83 13.61 2.92
N TRP A 212 0.58 13.17 2.71
CA TRP A 212 -0.16 12.42 3.73
C TRP A 212 0.56 11.11 4.07
N LEU A 213 1.04 10.39 3.05
CA LEU A 213 1.77 9.14 3.23
C LEU A 213 3.05 9.35 4.05
N GLN A 214 3.79 10.43 3.79
CA GLN A 214 4.96 10.84 4.59
C GLN A 214 4.59 11.02 6.06
N CYS A 215 3.58 11.85 6.35
CA CYS A 215 3.15 12.12 7.73
C CYS A 215 2.48 10.92 8.42
N PHE A 216 1.76 10.08 7.69
CA PHE A 216 1.12 8.89 8.22
C PHE A 216 2.15 7.84 8.63
N CYS A 217 3.12 7.55 7.76
CA CYS A 217 4.13 6.53 7.97
C CYS A 217 5.27 7.02 8.87
N GLY A 218 5.77 8.23 8.63
CA GLY A 218 6.99 8.76 9.22
C GLY A 218 8.27 8.17 8.62
N PRO A 219 9.42 8.81 8.84
CA PRO A 219 10.65 8.51 8.11
C PRO A 219 11.25 7.14 8.47
N ASP A 220 11.08 6.68 9.72
CA ASP A 220 11.51 5.34 10.13
C ASP A 220 10.81 4.21 9.33
N PHE A 221 9.63 4.48 8.78
CA PHE A 221 8.79 3.51 8.10
C PHE A 221 8.95 3.57 6.57
N TYR A 222 9.71 4.52 6.02
CA TYR A 222 9.80 4.71 4.55
C TYR A 222 10.23 3.45 3.80
N ARG A 223 11.19 2.67 4.32
CA ARG A 223 11.57 1.37 3.74
C ARG A 223 10.43 0.37 3.61
N ASN A 224 9.39 0.49 4.42
CA ASN A 224 8.22 -0.38 4.38
C ASN A 224 7.18 0.11 3.36
N ILE A 225 7.42 1.25 2.70
CA ILE A 225 6.62 1.76 1.59
C ILE A 225 7.15 1.15 0.28
N THR A 226 6.24 0.66 -0.55
CA THR A 226 6.52 0.28 -1.94
C THR A 226 5.60 1.08 -2.85
N PHE A 227 6.19 1.88 -3.74
CA PHE A 227 5.50 2.46 -4.87
C PHE A 227 5.29 1.40 -5.94
N VAL A 228 4.05 1.23 -6.38
CA VAL A 228 3.68 0.28 -7.43
C VAL A 228 3.15 1.06 -8.62
N THR A 229 3.89 1.11 -9.72
CA THR A 229 3.37 1.63 -10.99
C THR A 229 2.65 0.53 -11.75
N SER A 230 1.57 0.86 -12.44
CA SER A 230 0.66 -0.10 -13.06
C SER A 230 0.40 0.21 -14.55
N PHE A 231 -0.38 -0.65 -15.21
CA PHE A 231 -0.79 -0.51 -16.62
C PHE A 231 0.33 -0.60 -17.67
N TRP A 232 1.48 -1.19 -17.33
CA TRP A 232 2.59 -1.35 -18.27
C TRP A 232 2.25 -2.23 -19.48
N ASP A 233 1.32 -3.16 -19.31
CA ASP A 233 0.76 -4.04 -20.36
C ASP A 233 -0.22 -3.32 -21.31
N SER A 234 -0.71 -2.13 -20.96
CA SER A 234 -1.69 -1.41 -21.78
C SER A 234 -1.08 -0.52 -22.87
N TYR A 235 0.25 -0.38 -22.88
CA TYR A 235 0.94 0.51 -23.81
C TYR A 235 1.26 -0.19 -25.14
N ASN A 236 1.19 0.55 -26.24
CA ASN A 236 1.94 0.21 -27.44
C ASN A 236 3.39 0.69 -27.31
N GLU A 237 4.29 0.20 -28.17
CA GLU A 237 5.73 0.51 -28.13
C GLU A 237 6.04 2.02 -28.03
N ARG A 238 5.37 2.86 -28.83
CA ARG A 238 5.59 4.31 -28.82
C ARG A 238 5.19 4.92 -27.48
N SER A 239 4.00 4.56 -26.98
CA SER A 239 3.50 5.06 -25.69
C SER A 239 4.30 4.53 -24.50
N PHE A 240 4.84 3.30 -24.58
CA PHE A 240 5.73 2.74 -23.59
C PHE A 240 7.02 3.55 -23.48
N LYS A 241 7.68 3.86 -24.61
CA LYS A 241 8.90 4.69 -24.62
C LYS A 241 8.66 6.07 -24.00
N GLN A 242 7.50 6.68 -24.28
CA GLN A 242 7.11 7.96 -23.69
C GLN A 242 6.84 7.87 -22.18
N ALA A 243 6.13 6.82 -21.74
CA ALA A 243 5.86 6.59 -20.32
C ALA A 243 7.16 6.28 -19.54
N TYR A 244 8.04 5.45 -20.12
CA TYR A 244 9.38 5.15 -19.61
C TYR A 244 10.19 6.44 -19.42
N ALA A 245 10.28 7.31 -20.43
CA ALA A 245 11.02 8.58 -20.32
C ALA A 245 10.44 9.52 -19.25
N ARG A 246 9.14 9.43 -18.95
CA ARG A 246 8.49 10.24 -17.90
C ARG A 246 8.74 9.70 -16.49
N MET A 247 9.21 8.47 -16.34
CA MET A 247 9.58 7.93 -15.03
C MET A 247 10.70 8.73 -14.37
N ASP A 248 11.61 9.30 -15.16
CA ASP A 248 12.66 10.19 -14.63
C ASP A 248 12.03 11.45 -14.02
N SER A 249 11.06 12.07 -14.70
CA SER A 249 10.33 13.22 -14.14
C SER A 249 9.56 12.87 -12.85
N LEU A 250 9.03 11.65 -12.74
CA LEU A 250 8.41 11.19 -11.50
C LEU A 250 9.46 11.03 -10.38
N ARG A 251 10.64 10.47 -10.69
CA ARG A 251 11.75 10.33 -9.75
C ARG A 251 12.33 11.68 -9.31
N GLU A 252 12.28 12.68 -10.17
CA GLU A 252 12.74 14.05 -9.90
C GLU A 252 11.72 14.88 -9.10
N ASP A 253 10.46 14.46 -8.99
CA ASP A 253 9.49 15.16 -8.14
C ASP A 253 9.96 15.19 -6.69
N ALA A 254 10.01 16.38 -6.08
CA ALA A 254 10.60 16.56 -4.75
C ALA A 254 9.94 15.70 -3.65
N ASN A 255 8.62 15.51 -3.69
CA ASN A 255 7.92 14.71 -2.67
C ASN A 255 8.22 13.22 -2.85
N PHE A 256 8.28 12.78 -4.10
CA PHE A 256 8.55 11.40 -4.47
C PHE A 256 10.03 11.04 -4.23
N ALA A 257 10.95 11.87 -4.70
CA ALA A 257 12.39 11.76 -4.47
C ALA A 257 12.70 11.66 -2.97
N HIS A 258 12.08 12.50 -2.15
CA HIS A 258 12.29 12.49 -0.70
C HIS A 258 11.83 11.19 -0.02
N LEU A 259 10.85 10.48 -0.58
CA LEU A 259 10.43 9.17 -0.08
C LEU A 259 11.37 8.05 -0.54
N LEU A 260 11.85 8.11 -1.78
CA LEU A 260 12.79 7.12 -2.35
C LEU A 260 14.20 7.25 -1.76
N ASP A 261 14.64 8.47 -1.50
CA ASP A 261 15.95 8.80 -0.95
C ASP A 261 15.80 9.92 0.08
N PRO A 262 15.33 9.60 1.31
CA PRO A 262 15.24 10.57 2.39
C PRO A 262 16.64 11.15 2.65
N SER A 263 16.77 12.47 2.47
CA SER A 263 18.03 13.16 2.18
C SER A 263 19.27 12.66 2.93
N SER A 264 20.42 12.78 2.27
CA SER A 264 21.76 12.48 2.82
C SER A 264 22.12 13.20 4.13
N SER A 265 21.40 14.27 4.51
CA SER A 265 21.60 14.95 5.79
C SER A 265 21.13 14.09 6.98
N GLU A 266 20.28 13.09 6.72
CA GLU A 266 19.72 12.18 7.70
C GLU A 266 19.92 10.71 7.27
N ARG A 267 21.18 10.30 7.03
CA ARG A 267 21.62 8.94 6.60
C ARG A 267 21.11 7.74 7.42
N ARG A 268 20.27 7.97 8.43
CA ARG A 268 19.69 6.95 9.30
C ARG A 268 18.40 6.33 8.75
N TYR A 269 17.76 6.94 7.76
CA TYR A 269 16.54 6.39 7.17
C TYR A 269 16.84 5.66 5.87
N HIS A 270 16.03 4.64 5.62
CA HIS A 270 16.03 3.89 4.38
C HIS A 270 14.78 4.31 3.59
N GLY A 271 14.96 4.63 2.31
CA GLY A 271 13.87 5.06 1.46
C GLY A 271 12.95 3.94 0.98
N ALA A 272 11.86 4.36 0.34
CA ALA A 272 10.84 3.50 -0.24
C ALA A 272 11.37 2.71 -1.44
N TYR A 273 10.66 1.63 -1.78
CA TYR A 273 10.97 0.80 -2.93
C TYR A 273 10.06 1.15 -4.12
N LEU A 274 10.58 1.05 -5.35
CA LEU A 274 9.79 1.22 -6.57
C LEU A 274 9.64 -0.12 -7.29
N TYR A 275 8.40 -0.49 -7.60
CA TYR A 275 8.03 -1.72 -8.28
C TYR A 275 7.14 -1.41 -9.49
N HIS A 276 7.37 -2.12 -10.59
CA HIS A 276 6.64 -1.96 -11.84
C HIS A 276 5.77 -3.19 -12.10
N HIS A 277 4.47 -3.09 -11.81
CA HIS A 277 3.55 -4.21 -11.94
C HIS A 277 3.25 -4.52 -13.41
N GLY A 278 3.32 -5.80 -13.78
CA GLY A 278 3.25 -6.22 -15.18
C GLY A 278 4.61 -6.18 -15.89
N VAL A 279 5.71 -6.05 -15.16
CA VAL A 279 7.08 -6.17 -15.70
C VAL A 279 7.79 -7.32 -14.98
N THR A 280 8.45 -8.21 -15.73
CA THR A 280 9.21 -9.34 -15.16
C THR A 280 10.26 -8.84 -14.16
N GLY A 281 10.28 -9.43 -12.96
CA GLY A 281 11.14 -9.03 -11.85
C GLY A 281 10.71 -7.74 -11.13
N GLY A 282 9.76 -6.99 -11.70
CA GLY A 282 9.32 -5.69 -11.22
C GLY A 282 10.24 -4.52 -11.53
N ASN A 283 11.27 -4.73 -12.37
CA ASN A 283 12.30 -3.75 -12.70
C ASN A 283 12.09 -3.23 -14.12
N LEU A 284 11.76 -1.95 -14.26
CA LEU A 284 11.49 -1.34 -15.56
C LEU A 284 12.79 -1.00 -16.29
N MET A 285 12.94 -1.59 -17.48
CA MET A 285 14.03 -1.36 -18.43
C MET A 285 13.46 -1.00 -19.81
N PRO A 286 14.25 -0.41 -20.73
CA PRO A 286 13.79 -0.17 -22.10
C PRO A 286 13.31 -1.44 -22.82
N GLU A 287 13.91 -2.59 -22.49
CA GLU A 287 13.60 -3.91 -23.04
C GLU A 287 12.40 -4.58 -22.34
N SER A 288 11.80 -3.96 -21.31
CA SER A 288 10.61 -4.48 -20.63
C SER A 288 9.33 -4.41 -21.47
N TYR A 289 9.40 -3.98 -22.73
CA TYR A 289 8.30 -4.02 -23.68
C TYR A 289 8.38 -5.26 -24.59
N PRO A 290 7.28 -6.00 -24.78
CA PRO A 290 5.99 -5.85 -24.10
C PRO A 290 6.07 -6.27 -22.62
N GLY A 291 5.26 -5.62 -21.77
CA GLY A 291 5.07 -6.10 -20.40
C GLY A 291 4.33 -7.45 -20.38
N LEU A 292 4.19 -8.03 -19.18
CA LEU A 292 3.38 -9.23 -18.95
C LEU A 292 1.90 -8.90 -19.13
N ASP A 293 1.27 -9.48 -20.15
CA ASP A 293 -0.15 -9.26 -20.44
C ASP A 293 -1.04 -9.77 -19.29
N ILE A 294 -2.12 -9.04 -19.00
CA ILE A 294 -3.01 -9.35 -17.88
C ILE A 294 -3.76 -10.68 -18.05
N GLU A 295 -4.11 -11.05 -19.29
CA GLU A 295 -4.84 -12.27 -19.61
C GLU A 295 -3.87 -13.43 -19.92
N GLU A 296 -2.87 -13.20 -20.75
CA GLU A 296 -1.95 -14.24 -21.22
C GLU A 296 -0.91 -14.64 -20.15
N ASN A 297 -0.45 -13.69 -19.33
CA ASN A 297 0.60 -13.91 -18.33
C ASN A 297 0.09 -13.84 -16.88
N ARG A 298 -1.21 -14.07 -16.65
CA ARG A 298 -1.84 -13.89 -15.33
C ARG A 298 -1.14 -14.63 -14.19
N ALA A 299 -0.74 -15.88 -14.40
CA ALA A 299 -0.06 -16.69 -13.39
C ALA A 299 1.34 -16.12 -13.05
N GLU A 300 2.07 -15.67 -14.06
CA GLU A 300 3.39 -15.05 -13.89
C GLU A 300 3.27 -13.70 -13.16
N ARG A 301 2.30 -12.86 -13.54
CA ARG A 301 2.01 -11.59 -12.84
C ARG A 301 1.68 -11.80 -11.37
N GLN A 302 0.85 -12.80 -11.07
CA GLN A 302 0.52 -13.18 -9.70
C GLN A 302 1.77 -13.62 -8.93
N GLU A 303 2.64 -14.43 -9.54
CA GLU A 303 3.87 -14.90 -8.90
C GLU A 303 4.86 -13.76 -8.66
N GLU A 304 5.00 -12.83 -9.60
CA GLU A 304 5.83 -11.62 -9.44
C GLU A 304 5.35 -10.72 -8.28
N LEU A 305 4.03 -10.57 -8.13
CA LEU A 305 3.46 -9.87 -6.97
C LEU A 305 3.73 -10.60 -5.65
N LYS A 306 3.62 -11.94 -5.61
CA LYS A 306 4.00 -12.72 -4.43
C LYS A 306 5.48 -12.59 -4.12
N ASN A 307 6.34 -12.63 -5.15
CA ASN A 307 7.78 -12.39 -5.03
C ASN A 307 8.11 -11.00 -4.47
N LEU A 308 7.37 -9.96 -4.86
CA LEU A 308 7.47 -8.65 -4.23
C LEU A 308 7.15 -8.74 -2.73
N ILE A 309 6.03 -9.36 -2.35
CA ILE A 309 5.64 -9.48 -0.94
C ILE A 309 6.68 -10.27 -0.14
N ARG A 310 7.21 -11.37 -0.68
CA ARG A 310 8.30 -12.15 -0.07
C ARG A 310 9.53 -11.29 0.20
N ARG A 311 10.06 -10.66 -0.85
CA ARG A 311 11.29 -9.85 -0.79
C ARG A 311 11.18 -8.67 0.18
N ARG A 312 10.00 -8.06 0.29
CA ARG A 312 9.79 -6.82 1.05
C ARG A 312 9.24 -7.02 2.45
N TYR A 313 8.38 -8.02 2.64
CA TYR A 313 7.51 -8.10 3.81
C TYR A 313 7.47 -9.48 4.50
N ALA A 314 8.01 -10.54 3.89
CA ALA A 314 8.10 -11.84 4.56
C ALA A 314 9.12 -11.81 5.69
N GLU A 315 10.38 -11.50 5.39
CA GLU A 315 11.39 -11.43 6.43
C GLU A 315 11.35 -10.10 7.17
N LEU A 316 11.01 -10.16 8.46
CA LEU A 316 11.23 -9.05 9.39
C LEU A 316 12.72 -8.94 9.72
N LYS A 317 13.56 -8.72 8.70
CA LYS A 317 15.00 -8.49 8.84
C LYS A 317 15.30 -7.36 9.82
N TYR A 318 14.33 -6.48 10.04
CA TYR A 318 14.43 -5.33 10.89
C TYR A 318 13.37 -5.34 11.99
N LYS A 319 13.70 -4.68 13.10
CA LYS A 319 12.75 -4.41 14.18
C LYS A 319 11.48 -3.77 13.62
N PRO A 320 10.29 -4.26 14.00
CA PRO A 320 9.01 -3.66 13.62
C PRO A 320 8.99 -2.17 13.92
N VAL A 321 8.62 -1.37 12.93
CA VAL A 321 8.52 0.09 13.04
C VAL A 321 7.06 0.46 13.15
N LYS A 322 6.72 1.30 14.12
CA LYS A 322 5.38 1.89 14.23
C LYS A 322 5.24 3.06 13.25
N LEU A 323 4.07 3.17 12.64
CA LEU A 323 3.67 4.36 11.90
C LEU A 323 3.75 5.61 12.78
N GLN A 324 4.14 6.75 12.21
CA GLN A 324 4.15 8.03 12.92
C GLN A 324 2.77 8.37 13.50
N PHE A 325 1.70 8.16 12.74
CA PHE A 325 0.35 8.36 13.24
C PHE A 325 0.08 7.58 14.55
N MET A 326 0.50 6.31 14.62
CA MET A 326 0.34 5.49 15.82
C MET A 326 1.11 6.09 17.01
N LYS A 327 2.34 6.56 16.77
CA LYS A 327 3.15 7.23 17.79
C LYS A 327 2.48 8.52 18.28
N GLU A 328 1.84 9.28 17.40
CA GLU A 328 1.16 10.53 17.75
C GLU A 328 -0.05 10.29 18.64
N VAL A 329 -0.93 9.34 18.28
CA VAL A 329 -2.11 9.03 19.10
C VAL A 329 -1.76 8.37 20.44
N GLU A 330 -0.69 7.56 20.50
CA GLU A 330 -0.14 7.05 21.77
C GLU A 330 0.32 8.20 22.68
N ASN A 331 0.85 9.27 22.09
CA ASN A 331 1.22 10.51 22.79
C ASN A 331 0.03 11.46 23.02
N LYS A 332 -1.21 10.96 22.90
CA LYS A 332 -2.46 11.70 23.15
C LYS A 332 -2.66 12.90 22.23
N VAL A 333 -2.05 12.90 21.05
CA VAL A 333 -2.40 13.87 19.99
C VAL A 333 -3.79 13.53 19.48
N ASP A 334 -4.69 14.51 19.42
CA ASP A 334 -6.02 14.30 18.84
C ASP A 334 -5.89 13.91 17.37
N PHE A 335 -6.77 13.04 16.87
CA PHE A 335 -6.80 12.62 15.47
C PHE A 335 -6.69 13.81 14.52
N VAL A 336 -7.46 14.88 14.76
CA VAL A 336 -7.46 16.05 13.87
C VAL A 336 -6.19 16.89 13.98
N ASP A 337 -5.37 16.68 15.00
CA ASP A 337 -4.13 17.42 15.25
C ASP A 337 -2.87 16.61 14.89
N THR A 338 -3.04 15.38 14.39
CA THR A 338 -1.96 14.58 13.80
C THR A 338 -1.42 15.23 12.53
N GLU A 339 -0.14 15.01 12.22
CA GLU A 339 0.48 15.59 11.02
C GLU A 339 -0.21 15.08 9.75
N ALA A 340 -0.61 13.81 9.72
CA ALA A 340 -1.36 13.23 8.61
C ALA A 340 -2.71 13.94 8.39
N ALA A 341 -3.48 14.24 9.45
CA ALA A 341 -4.72 15.00 9.34
C ALA A 341 -4.48 16.46 8.91
N LYS A 342 -3.39 17.09 9.39
CA LYS A 342 -3.03 18.45 8.99
C LYS A 342 -2.76 18.54 7.50
N VAL A 343 -1.99 17.60 6.91
CA VAL A 343 -1.74 17.56 5.46
C VAL A 343 -3.05 17.56 4.68
N LEU A 344 -4.01 16.72 5.08
CA LEU A 344 -5.25 16.55 4.31
C LEU A 344 -6.15 17.79 4.32
N ARG A 345 -5.99 18.67 5.30
CA ARG A 345 -6.72 19.95 5.40
C ARG A 345 -5.89 21.15 4.93
N ALA A 346 -4.61 20.94 4.69
CA ALA A 346 -3.72 21.99 4.22
C ALA A 346 -3.98 22.27 2.72
N PRO A 347 -3.78 23.51 2.27
CA PRO A 347 -3.83 23.83 0.85
C PRO A 347 -2.85 22.96 0.05
N ALA A 348 -3.27 22.56 -1.16
CA ALA A 348 -2.44 21.72 -2.02
C ALA A 348 -1.13 22.44 -2.41
N VAL A 349 -1.19 23.76 -2.62
CA VAL A 349 -0.06 24.62 -2.97
C VAL A 349 0.47 25.32 -1.72
N GLY A 350 1.80 25.49 -1.61
CA GLY A 350 2.42 26.20 -0.48
C GLY A 350 2.60 25.37 0.79
N THR A 351 2.28 24.09 0.75
CA THR A 351 2.47 23.14 1.86
C THR A 351 3.58 22.15 1.51
N THR A 352 4.55 22.00 2.41
CA THR A 352 5.64 21.01 2.31
C THR A 352 5.66 20.14 3.55
N VAL A 353 6.35 19.00 3.46
CA VAL A 353 6.63 18.14 4.60
C VAL A 353 8.14 18.05 4.77
N SER A 354 8.62 18.29 5.97
CA SER A 354 10.03 18.15 6.32
C SER A 354 10.20 17.15 7.46
N ILE A 355 11.38 16.56 7.56
CA ILE A 355 11.70 15.68 8.69
C ILE A 355 12.32 16.53 9.79
N VAL A 356 11.62 16.62 10.94
CA VAL A 356 12.05 17.37 12.12
C VAL A 356 12.11 16.43 13.30
N LYS A 357 13.32 16.21 13.85
CA LYS A 357 13.56 15.32 15.01
C LYS A 357 12.99 13.91 14.81
N GLY A 358 13.04 13.40 13.59
CA GLY A 358 12.51 12.08 13.22
C GLY A 358 11.01 11.96 13.11
N LYS A 359 10.34 13.06 12.82
CA LYS A 359 8.93 13.09 12.45
C LYS A 359 8.77 13.90 11.18
N CYS A 360 7.88 13.48 10.30
CA CYS A 360 7.41 14.27 9.19
C CYS A 360 6.44 15.34 9.72
N VAL A 361 6.80 16.61 9.58
CA VAL A 361 6.00 17.75 10.05
C VAL A 361 5.56 18.57 8.85
N VAL A 362 4.30 19.01 8.89
CA VAL A 362 3.73 19.88 7.85
C VAL A 362 4.20 21.32 8.06
N GLU A 363 4.76 21.93 7.03
CA GLU A 363 5.29 23.29 7.05
C GLU A 363 4.76 24.13 5.88
N ALA A 364 4.70 25.44 6.08
CA ALA A 364 4.46 26.40 5.00
C ALA A 364 5.76 26.61 4.23
N VAL A 365 5.68 26.74 2.91
CA VAL A 365 6.86 27.10 2.11
C VAL A 365 7.32 28.51 2.48
N ALA A 366 8.53 28.64 3.01
CA ALA A 366 9.13 29.93 3.33
C ALA A 366 9.27 30.78 2.05
N GLY A 367 8.71 31.99 2.05
CA GLY A 367 8.76 32.91 0.91
C GLY A 367 7.42 33.21 0.25
N SER A 368 6.34 32.48 0.60
CA SER A 368 4.98 32.93 0.31
C SER A 368 4.59 34.04 1.31
N SER A 369 5.22 35.22 1.24
CA SER A 369 4.93 36.33 2.17
C SER A 369 3.51 36.89 2.03
N GLU A 370 2.79 36.48 0.99
CA GLU A 370 1.37 36.76 0.77
C GLU A 370 0.45 35.57 1.05
N ALA A 371 0.96 34.39 1.44
CA ALA A 371 0.08 33.32 1.84
C ALA A 371 -0.52 33.69 3.20
N PRO A 372 -1.86 33.83 3.31
CA PRO A 372 -2.49 34.02 4.60
C PRO A 372 -2.04 32.89 5.56
N PRO A 373 -1.97 33.14 6.88
CA PRO A 373 -1.64 32.11 7.86
C PRO A 373 -2.49 30.86 7.57
N PHE A 374 -1.93 29.66 7.73
CA PHE A 374 -2.65 28.40 7.46
C PHE A 374 -4.05 28.43 8.07
N GLN A 375 -5.05 28.74 7.24
CA GLN A 375 -6.44 28.65 7.59
C GLN A 375 -6.87 27.26 7.14
N PHE A 376 -6.82 26.32 8.08
CA PHE A 376 -7.48 25.05 7.88
C PHE A 376 -8.96 25.31 7.62
N GLU A 377 -9.52 24.63 6.62
CA GLU A 377 -10.96 24.74 6.36
C GLU A 377 -11.75 24.45 7.64
N PRO A 378 -12.87 25.17 7.88
CA PRO A 378 -13.73 24.90 9.02
C PRO A 378 -14.10 23.43 9.06
N ARG A 379 -14.11 22.84 10.26
CA ARG A 379 -14.45 21.41 10.43
C ARG A 379 -15.75 21.11 9.68
N PRO A 380 -15.74 20.18 8.71
CA PRO A 380 -16.94 19.88 7.93
C PRO A 380 -18.08 19.45 8.86
N LYS A 381 -19.28 20.00 8.64
CA LYS A 381 -20.52 19.67 9.39
C LYS A 381 -21.24 18.45 8.81
N VAL A 382 -20.51 17.50 8.23
CA VAL A 382 -21.10 16.24 7.77
C VAL A 382 -21.56 15.48 9.01
N PRO A 383 -22.77 14.86 9.02
CA PRO A 383 -23.15 13.93 10.07
C PRO A 383 -22.16 12.77 10.04
N GLN A 384 -21.10 12.91 10.82
CA GLN A 384 -20.03 11.94 10.92
C GLN A 384 -20.65 10.63 11.35
N THR A 385 -20.45 9.57 10.56
CA THR A 385 -20.53 8.23 11.12
C THR A 385 -19.69 8.25 12.38
N SER A 386 -20.31 7.91 13.50
CA SER A 386 -19.58 7.94 14.76
C SER A 386 -18.38 7.03 14.60
N TRP A 387 -17.20 7.47 15.05
CA TRP A 387 -15.99 6.63 15.07
C TRP A 387 -16.26 5.21 15.59
N THR A 388 -17.16 5.10 16.56
CA THR A 388 -17.64 3.84 17.11
C THR A 388 -18.25 2.93 16.04
N GLN A 389 -19.10 3.46 15.16
CA GLN A 389 -19.74 2.68 14.10
C GLN A 389 -18.70 2.12 13.12
N THR A 390 -17.81 2.96 12.58
CA THR A 390 -16.78 2.52 11.63
C THR A 390 -15.84 1.50 12.27
N ILE A 391 -15.47 1.68 13.54
CA ILE A 391 -14.68 0.68 14.29
C ILE A 391 -15.44 -0.64 14.48
N LEU A 392 -16.76 -0.60 14.72
CA LEU A 392 -17.57 -1.83 14.83
C LEU A 392 -17.66 -2.56 13.49
N GLU A 393 -17.85 -1.83 12.40
CA GLU A 393 -17.85 -2.41 11.04
C GLU A 393 -16.51 -3.10 10.75
N TRP A 394 -15.39 -2.45 11.08
CA TRP A 394 -14.06 -3.05 10.97
C TRP A 394 -13.82 -4.21 11.93
N TRP A 395 -14.38 -4.17 13.12
CA TRP A 395 -14.32 -5.28 14.07
C TRP A 395 -15.01 -6.53 13.52
N GLU A 396 -16.19 -6.38 12.91
CA GLU A 396 -16.85 -7.51 12.23
C GLU A 396 -16.02 -8.06 11.08
N ILE A 397 -15.36 -7.17 10.31
CA ILE A 397 -14.41 -7.58 9.27
C ILE A 397 -13.25 -8.39 9.91
N ALA A 398 -12.74 -7.97 11.07
CA ALA A 398 -11.67 -8.69 11.77
C ALA A 398 -12.10 -10.10 12.21
N VAL A 399 -13.32 -10.23 12.73
CA VAL A 399 -13.91 -11.54 13.08
C VAL A 399 -14.04 -12.44 11.85
N ARG A 400 -14.47 -11.89 10.70
CA ARG A 400 -14.55 -12.64 9.44
C ARG A 400 -13.18 -13.10 8.97
N ALA A 401 -12.17 -12.22 9.00
CA ALA A 401 -10.79 -12.57 8.63
C ALA A 401 -10.22 -13.67 9.51
N ALA A 402 -10.42 -13.58 10.83
CA ALA A 402 -10.02 -14.60 11.79
C ALA A 402 -10.66 -15.97 11.49
N LYS A 403 -11.93 -15.99 11.08
CA LYS A 403 -12.62 -17.21 10.66
C LYS A 403 -12.00 -17.81 9.38
N ILE A 404 -11.72 -16.98 8.37
CA ILE A 404 -11.06 -17.43 7.13
C ILE A 404 -9.74 -18.14 7.44
N TYR A 405 -8.89 -17.55 8.27
CA TYR A 405 -7.61 -18.17 8.61
C TYR A 405 -7.73 -19.40 9.50
N LYS A 406 -8.72 -19.46 10.40
CA LYS A 406 -9.04 -20.70 11.11
C LYS A 406 -9.37 -21.83 10.12
N ASP A 407 -10.27 -21.56 9.19
CA ASP A 407 -10.76 -22.56 8.24
C ASP A 407 -9.63 -23.01 7.30
N ALA A 408 -8.77 -22.09 6.85
CA ALA A 408 -7.57 -22.40 6.06
C ALA A 408 -6.61 -23.34 6.80
N ARG A 409 -6.25 -23.03 8.06
CA ARG A 409 -5.37 -23.90 8.87
C ARG A 409 -5.99 -25.27 9.12
N MET A 410 -7.31 -25.34 9.33
CA MET A 410 -8.00 -26.62 9.49
C MET A 410 -7.97 -27.46 8.21
N ALA A 411 -8.10 -26.82 7.04
CA ALA A 411 -8.00 -27.49 5.75
C ALA A 411 -6.58 -28.02 5.47
N GLU A 412 -5.54 -27.26 5.80
CA GLU A 412 -4.14 -27.68 5.71
C GLU A 412 -3.86 -28.89 6.63
N ALA A 413 -4.24 -28.81 7.91
CA ALA A 413 -4.09 -29.92 8.84
C ALA A 413 -4.83 -31.19 8.37
N ALA A 414 -6.00 -31.05 7.75
CA ALA A 414 -6.73 -32.19 7.19
C ALA A 414 -5.99 -32.83 5.99
N LYS A 415 -5.35 -32.02 5.14
CA LYS A 415 -4.54 -32.50 4.01
C LYS A 415 -3.32 -33.28 4.52
N GLU A 416 -2.61 -32.77 5.53
CA GLU A 416 -1.46 -33.46 6.14
C GLU A 416 -1.86 -34.82 6.72
N VAL A 417 -2.94 -34.87 7.50
CA VAL A 417 -3.45 -36.14 8.06
C VAL A 417 -3.81 -37.13 6.96
N SER A 418 -4.39 -36.67 5.85
CA SER A 418 -4.69 -37.54 4.71
C SER A 418 -3.44 -38.04 3.98
N GLY A 419 -2.40 -37.22 3.86
CA GLY A 419 -1.10 -37.58 3.29
C GLY A 419 -0.36 -38.61 4.15
N ILE A 420 -0.31 -38.40 5.46
CA ILE A 420 0.28 -39.35 6.43
C ILE A 420 -0.46 -40.69 6.40
N LYS A 421 -1.80 -40.67 6.34
CA LYS A 421 -2.60 -41.91 6.20
C LYS A 421 -2.25 -42.68 4.92
N ARG A 422 -2.04 -41.98 3.79
CA ARG A 422 -1.61 -42.63 2.53
C ARG A 422 -0.21 -43.22 2.63
N LEU A 423 0.74 -42.52 3.25
CA LEU A 423 2.09 -43.03 3.50
C LEU A 423 2.06 -44.26 4.40
N TRP A 424 1.31 -44.22 5.50
CA TRP A 424 1.12 -45.36 6.41
C TRP A 424 0.45 -46.56 5.73
N GLN A 425 -0.54 -46.30 4.87
CA GLN A 425 -1.15 -47.35 4.05
C GLN A 425 -0.12 -47.97 3.10
N GLY A 426 0.72 -47.17 2.44
CA GLY A 426 1.83 -47.65 1.61
C GLY A 426 2.82 -48.53 2.37
N VAL A 427 3.29 -48.07 3.54
CA VAL A 427 4.23 -48.82 4.41
C VAL A 427 3.59 -50.11 4.92
N SER A 428 2.33 -50.06 5.37
CA SER A 428 1.64 -51.26 5.87
C SER A 428 1.33 -52.29 4.78
N THR A 429 1.17 -51.84 3.53
CA THR A 429 0.99 -52.73 2.38
C THR A 429 2.32 -53.35 1.97
N TRP A 430 3.42 -52.58 2.00
CA TRP A 430 4.77 -53.07 1.80
C TRP A 430 5.20 -54.12 2.85
N TRP A 431 4.77 -53.97 4.11
CA TRP A 431 5.12 -54.89 5.19
C TRP A 431 4.30 -56.19 5.22
N LYS A 432 3.20 -56.25 4.45
CA LYS A 432 2.30 -57.41 4.40
C LYS A 432 2.47 -58.26 3.13
N GLY A 433 3.37 -57.86 2.22
CA GLY A 433 3.80 -58.63 1.05
C GLY A 433 5.28 -58.90 1.13
#